data_AF-A0A920GJ03-F1
#
_entry.id   AF-A0A920GJ03-F1
#
_cell.length_a   1.000
_cell.length_b   1.000
_cell.length_c   1.000
_cell.angle_alpha   90.00
_cell.angle_beta   90.00
_cell.angle_gamma   90.00
#
_symmetry.space_group_name_H-M   'P 1'
#
loop_
_entity.id
_entity.type
_entity.pdbx_description
1 polymer ?
#
loop_
_entity_poly.entity_id
_entity_poly.type
_entity_poly.pdbx_seq_one_letter_code
_entity_poly.pdbx_strand_id
1 'polypeptide(L)'
;MLKSVEFVFENVFEQRHRDRFNIVLGREVDTQGIGYNINQSQIAIGSGGILGKGFLEGTQTKGNFIPEQQTDYIFTTVGEEWGFVGSVLVVVLM
;
A
#
# COMPACT_ATOMS: atom_id res chain seq x y z
N MET A 1 29.09 -10.77 8.53
CA MET A 1 28.16 -9.73 8.02
C MET A 1 26.70 -10.02 8.37
N LEU A 2 26.19 -11.25 8.19
CA LEU A 2 24.82 -11.61 8.60
C LEU A 2 24.58 -11.50 10.12
N LYS A 3 25.48 -12.04 10.96
CA LYS A 3 25.34 -12.01 12.43
C LYS A 3 25.30 -10.61 13.05
N SER A 4 25.98 -9.64 12.45
CA SER A 4 25.97 -8.25 12.96
C SER A 4 24.65 -7.54 12.66
N VAL A 5 24.02 -7.83 11.52
CA VAL A 5 22.70 -7.28 11.17
C VAL A 5 21.63 -7.87 12.09
N GLU A 6 21.69 -9.18 12.35
CA GLU A 6 20.75 -9.89 13.23
C GLU A 6 20.83 -9.37 14.67
N PHE A 7 22.05 -9.15 15.19
CA PHE A 7 22.26 -8.59 16.52
C PHE A 7 21.64 -7.19 16.68
N VAL A 8 21.88 -6.31 15.71
CA VAL A 8 21.31 -4.96 15.70
C VAL A 8 19.79 -5.02 15.57
N PHE A 9 19.27 -5.90 14.71
CA PHE A 9 17.84 -6.07 14.51
C PHE A 9 17.14 -6.45 15.81
N GLU A 10 17.64 -7.47 16.52
CA GLU A 10 17.00 -8.00 17.73
C GLU A 10 17.23 -7.14 18.99
N ASN A 11 18.40 -6.53 19.14
CA ASN A 11 18.80 -5.87 20.40
C ASN A 11 18.71 -4.34 20.39
N VAL A 12 18.63 -3.70 19.22
CA VAL A 12 18.61 -2.22 19.12
C VAL A 12 17.22 -1.67 18.81
N PHE A 13 16.45 -2.29 17.91
CA PHE A 13 15.12 -1.80 17.54
C PHE A 13 14.04 -2.28 18.51
N GLU A 14 13.04 -1.44 18.83
CA GLU A 14 11.85 -1.89 19.56
C GLU A 14 11.00 -2.88 18.74
N GLN A 15 10.18 -3.72 19.41
CA GLN A 15 9.29 -4.70 18.77
C GLN A 15 8.45 -4.08 17.65
N ARG A 16 7.77 -2.97 17.91
CA ARG A 16 6.94 -2.26 16.91
C ARG A 16 7.70 -1.93 15.61
N HIS A 17 8.98 -1.58 15.70
CA HIS A 17 9.79 -1.26 14.53
C HIS A 17 10.21 -2.53 13.79
N ARG A 18 10.55 -3.59 14.51
CA ARG A 18 10.83 -4.90 13.92
C ARG A 18 9.62 -5.48 13.20
N ASP A 19 8.44 -5.40 13.79
CA ASP A 19 7.19 -5.91 13.19
C ASP A 19 6.91 -5.19 11.86
N ARG A 20 7.10 -3.86 11.81
CA ARG A 20 7.01 -3.09 10.56
C ARG A 20 8.04 -3.52 9.51
N PHE A 21 9.29 -3.76 9.90
CA PHE A 21 10.31 -4.24 8.98
C PHE A 21 9.98 -5.64 8.46
N ASN A 22 9.50 -6.54 9.31
CA ASN A 22 9.08 -7.89 8.92
C ASN A 22 7.92 -7.86 7.93
N ILE A 23 6.93 -7.00 8.16
CA ILE A 23 5.78 -6.80 7.27
C ILE A 23 6.24 -6.25 5.90
N VAL A 24 7.09 -5.22 5.89
CA VAL A 24 7.60 -4.62 4.64
C VAL A 24 8.49 -5.59 3.86
N LEU A 25 9.30 -6.40 4.54
CA LEU A 25 10.15 -7.42 3.94
C LEU A 25 9.38 -8.69 3.54
N GLY A 26 8.08 -8.77 3.83
CA GLY A 26 7.24 -9.93 3.55
C GLY A 26 7.56 -11.17 4.39
N ARG A 27 8.30 -11.00 5.50
CA ARG A 27 8.57 -12.09 6.47
C ARG A 27 7.37 -12.38 7.36
N GLU A 28 6.54 -11.38 7.61
CA GLU A 28 5.26 -11.49 8.32
C GLU A 28 4.16 -10.84 7.49
N VAL A 29 2.95 -11.42 7.51
CA VAL A 29 1.80 -10.89 6.77
C VAL A 29 0.74 -10.49 7.77
N ASP A 30 0.56 -9.18 7.93
CA ASP A 30 -0.49 -8.61 8.78
C ASP A 30 -1.50 -7.85 7.90
N THR A 31 -2.68 -8.44 7.72
CA THR A 31 -3.75 -7.89 6.88
C THR A 31 -4.77 -7.05 7.65
N GLN A 32 -4.70 -7.00 8.98
CA GLN A 32 -5.71 -6.35 9.83
C GLN A 32 -5.13 -5.28 10.78
N GLY A 33 -3.85 -5.33 11.08
CA GLY A 33 -3.16 -4.36 11.93
C GLY A 33 -2.33 -3.36 11.12
N ILE A 34 -1.01 -3.39 11.32
CA ILE A 34 -0.08 -2.39 10.80
C ILE A 34 -0.01 -2.41 9.27
N GLY A 35 -0.21 -3.58 8.65
CA GLY A 35 -0.22 -3.75 7.19
C GLY A 35 -1.58 -3.48 6.52
N TYR A 36 -2.65 -3.21 7.28
CA TYR A 36 -4.01 -3.05 6.74
C TYR A 36 -4.08 -2.00 5.62
N ASN A 37 -3.50 -0.81 5.85
CA ASN A 37 -3.54 0.29 4.89
C ASN A 37 -2.80 -0.07 3.59
N ILE A 38 -1.65 -0.73 3.71
CA ILE A 38 -0.86 -1.19 2.56
C ILE A 38 -1.66 -2.22 1.76
N ASN A 39 -2.24 -3.20 2.44
CA ASN A 39 -3.04 -4.24 1.80
C ASN A 39 -4.29 -3.66 1.10
N GLN A 40 -5.01 -2.75 1.75
CA GLN A 40 -6.18 -2.09 1.15
C GLN A 40 -5.80 -1.21 -0.04
N SER A 41 -4.67 -0.49 0.03
CA SER A 41 -4.17 0.30 -1.10
C SER A 41 -3.87 -0.57 -2.33
N GLN A 42 -3.28 -1.75 -2.12
CA GLN A 42 -2.98 -2.69 -3.19
C GLN A 42 -4.26 -3.29 -3.80
N ILE A 43 -5.25 -3.63 -2.96
CA ILE A 43 -6.54 -4.13 -3.43
C ILE A 43 -7.28 -3.06 -4.24
N ALA A 44 -7.27 -1.80 -3.80
CA ALA A 44 -7.91 -0.69 -4.50
C ALA A 44 -7.34 -0.53 -5.92
N ILE A 45 -6.01 -0.42 -6.04
CA ILE A 45 -5.32 -0.33 -7.34
C ILE A 45 -5.61 -1.57 -8.19
N GLY A 46 -5.49 -2.77 -7.61
CA GLY A 46 -5.74 -4.01 -8.33
C GLY A 46 -7.18 -4.15 -8.82
N SER A 47 -8.14 -3.56 -8.11
CA SER A 47 -9.56 -3.62 -8.46
C SER A 47 -9.96 -2.75 -9.65
N GLY A 48 -9.14 -1.77 -10.03
CA GLY A 48 -9.37 -0.92 -11.20
C GLY A 48 -9.12 -1.62 -12.55
N GLY A 49 -8.38 -2.74 -12.57
CA GLY A 49 -8.10 -3.46 -13.81
C GLY A 49 -7.39 -2.60 -14.87
N ILE A 50 -7.64 -2.85 -16.15
CA ILE A 50 -6.96 -2.15 -17.25
C ILE A 50 -7.55 -0.74 -17.49
N LEU A 51 -8.88 -0.63 -17.46
CA LEU A 51 -9.62 0.58 -17.86
C LEU A 51 -10.14 1.43 -16.69
N GLY A 52 -10.06 0.92 -15.47
CA GLY A 52 -10.61 1.56 -14.28
C GLY A 52 -12.06 1.18 -14.02
N LYS A 53 -12.55 1.51 -12.83
CA LYS A 53 -13.96 1.35 -12.46
C LYS A 53 -14.86 2.49 -12.95
N GLY A 54 -14.29 3.64 -13.31
CA GLY A 54 -15.03 4.86 -13.65
C GLY A 54 -14.82 5.97 -12.61
N PHE A 55 -14.96 7.22 -13.06
CA PHE A 55 -14.73 8.41 -12.22
C PHE A 55 -15.75 8.46 -11.07
N LEU A 56 -15.27 8.53 -9.83
CA LEU A 56 -16.08 8.45 -8.60
C LEU A 56 -16.81 7.11 -8.40
N GLU A 57 -16.43 6.04 -9.11
CA GLU A 57 -16.98 4.69 -8.93
C GLU A 57 -16.05 3.76 -8.13
N GLY A 58 -14.95 4.31 -7.60
CA GLY A 58 -14.02 3.60 -6.72
C GLY A 58 -14.70 3.07 -5.47
N THR A 59 -14.71 1.75 -5.30
CA THR A 59 -15.38 1.05 -4.21
C THR A 59 -14.57 1.14 -2.92
N GLN A 60 -13.23 1.04 -3.02
CA GLN A 60 -12.33 1.19 -1.89
C GLN A 60 -12.12 2.66 -1.52
N THR A 61 -12.05 3.52 -2.53
CA THR A 61 -11.94 4.98 -2.38
C THR A 61 -13.19 5.56 -1.69
N LYS A 62 -14.41 5.29 -2.20
CA LYS A 62 -15.66 5.77 -1.54
C LYS A 62 -15.92 5.14 -0.18
N GLY A 63 -15.45 3.91 0.03
CA GLY A 63 -15.74 3.16 1.25
C GLY A 63 -14.98 3.64 2.49
N ASN A 64 -14.12 4.67 2.41
CA ASN A 64 -13.25 5.13 3.49
C ASN A 64 -12.39 4.00 4.10
N PHE A 65 -12.11 2.94 3.33
CA PHE A 65 -11.33 1.79 3.79
C PHE A 65 -9.83 2.10 3.87
N ILE A 66 -9.38 3.17 3.20
CA ILE A 66 -8.00 3.65 3.23
C ILE A 66 -8.01 5.03 3.91
N PRO A 67 -7.30 5.25 5.02
CA PRO A 67 -7.15 6.58 5.60
C PRO A 67 -6.29 7.46 4.67
N GLU A 68 -6.60 8.76 4.59
CA GLU A 68 -5.75 9.75 3.90
C GLU A 68 -5.52 9.48 2.39
N GLN A 69 -6.58 9.08 1.69
CA GLN A 69 -6.56 8.85 0.22
C GLN A 69 -6.25 10.08 -0.60
N GLN A 70 -6.46 11.28 -0.08
CA GLN A 70 -6.22 12.51 -0.83
C GLN A 70 -4.77 13.01 -0.72
N THR A 71 -4.02 12.48 0.25
CA THR A 71 -2.67 12.93 0.59
C THR A 71 -1.67 11.79 0.35
N ASP A 72 -1.64 10.80 1.24
CA ASP A 72 -0.62 9.74 1.24
C ASP A 72 -0.97 8.59 0.26
N TYR A 73 -2.25 8.41 -0.07
CA TYR A 73 -2.73 7.34 -0.96
C TYR A 73 -3.43 7.85 -2.23
N ILE A 74 -3.13 9.06 -2.72
CA ILE A 74 -3.80 9.64 -3.91
C ILE A 74 -3.70 8.76 -5.16
N PHE A 75 -2.62 8.00 -5.29
CA PHE A 75 -2.43 7.09 -6.41
C PHE A 75 -3.40 5.89 -6.40
N THR A 76 -3.92 5.49 -5.24
CA THR A 76 -4.90 4.39 -5.18
C THR A 76 -6.19 4.75 -5.87
N THR A 77 -6.61 6.02 -5.76
CA THR A 77 -7.79 6.56 -6.46
C THR A 77 -7.59 6.53 -7.96
N VAL A 78 -6.42 6.94 -8.45
CA VAL A 78 -6.10 6.90 -9.89
C VAL A 78 -6.11 5.46 -10.40
N GLY A 79 -5.46 4.54 -9.69
CA GLY A 79 -5.41 3.13 -10.09
C GLY A 79 -6.78 2.45 -10.03
N GLU A 80 -7.62 2.78 -9.06
CA GLU A 80 -8.96 2.21 -8.95
C GLU A 80 -9.93 2.78 -10.00
N GLU A 81 -9.96 4.10 -10.18
CA GLU A 81 -10.95 4.76 -11.03
C GLU A 81 -10.57 4.81 -12.50
N TRP A 82 -9.27 4.99 -12.82
CA TRP A 82 -8.76 5.12 -14.19
C TRP A 82 -7.96 3.90 -14.67
N GLY A 83 -7.74 2.93 -13.78
CA GLY A 83 -7.09 1.66 -14.11
C GLY A 83 -5.63 1.81 -14.50
N PHE A 84 -5.08 0.72 -15.05
CA PHE A 84 -3.70 0.67 -15.51
C PHE A 84 -3.35 1.79 -16.51
N VAL A 85 -4.23 2.09 -17.47
CA VAL A 85 -3.97 3.12 -18.49
C VAL A 85 -3.85 4.50 -17.86
N GLY A 86 -4.75 4.86 -16.94
CA GLY A 86 -4.67 6.12 -16.21
C GLY A 86 -3.44 6.20 -15.31
N SER A 87 -3.13 5.12 -14.60
CA SER A 87 -1.92 5.04 -13.77
C SER A 87 -0.63 5.26 -14.57
N VAL A 88 -0.50 4.64 -15.74
CA VAL A 88 0.68 4.82 -16.61
C VAL A 88 0.78 6.26 -17.12
N LEU A 89 -0.34 6.86 -17.53
CA LEU A 89 -0.38 8.26 -17.96
C LEU A 89 0.11 9.21 -16.86
N VAL A 90 -0.34 9.01 -15.61
CA VAL A 90 0.11 9.82 -14.48
C VAL A 90 1.60 9.65 -14.21
N VAL A 91 2.11 8.42 -14.24
CA VAL A 91 3.56 8.15 -14.05
C VAL A 91 4.42 8.76 -15.14
N VAL A 92 3.94 8.80 -16.39
CA VAL A 92 4.67 9.42 -17.51
C VAL A 92 4.65 10.95 -17.45
N LEU A 93 3.59 11.52 -16.89
CA LEU A 93 3.41 12.98 -16.81
C LEU A 93 4.14 13.60 -15.61
N MET A 94 4.39 12.81 -14.57
CA MET A 94 5.06 13.22 -13.33
C MET A 94 6.58 13.24 -13.49
#